data_AF-A0AA52EJC7-F1
#
_entry.id   AF-A0AA52EJC7-F1
#
_cell.length_a   1.000
_cell.length_b   1.000
_cell.length_c   1.000
_cell.angle_alpha   90.00
_cell.angle_beta   90.00
_cell.angle_gamma   90.00
#
_symmetry.space_group_name_H-M   'P 1'
#
loop_
_entity.id
_entity.type
_entity.pdbx_description
1 polymer ?
#
loop_
_entity_poly.entity_id
_entity_poly.type
_entity_poly.pdbx_seq_one_letter_code
_entity_poly.pdbx_strand_id
1 'polypeptide(L)'
;MRAGYTTRQKKPSDIQKIVRVRLVMSFSLSAILLIVYAFYGFLLSAGKDLAQLSILGEVNLVIVMSLFSIFMGVFISGYYSWWSKRAIDPEIKRIREEKKHD
;
A
#
# COMPACT_ATOMS: atom_id res chain seq x y z
N MET A 1 27.07 -31.94 31.63
CA MET A 1 27.55 -31.38 30.34
C MET A 1 26.45 -30.52 29.76
N ARG A 2 26.65 -29.19 29.68
CA ARG A 2 25.67 -28.23 29.16
C ARG A 2 25.67 -28.32 27.64
N ALA A 3 24.60 -28.89 27.07
CA ALA A 3 24.36 -28.83 25.64
C ALA A 3 24.19 -27.35 25.25
N GLY A 4 25.03 -26.89 24.34
CA GLY A 4 25.04 -25.51 23.87
C GLY A 4 23.73 -25.20 23.18
N TYR A 5 22.95 -24.30 23.78
CA TYR A 5 21.89 -23.56 23.09
C TYR A 5 22.55 -22.69 22.02
N THR A 6 22.76 -23.26 20.84
CA THR A 6 22.99 -22.48 19.63
C THR A 6 21.67 -21.88 19.21
N THR A 7 21.21 -20.89 19.99
CA THR A 7 20.21 -19.94 19.49
C THR A 7 20.79 -19.33 18.23
N ARG A 8 20.35 -19.81 17.06
CA ARG A 8 20.54 -19.13 15.78
C ARG A 8 19.68 -17.87 15.88
N GLN A 9 20.19 -16.87 16.59
CA GLN A 9 19.71 -15.49 16.60
C GLN A 9 19.67 -15.07 15.13
N LYS A 10 18.50 -15.15 14.49
CA LYS A 10 18.29 -14.66 13.13
C LYS A 10 18.65 -13.18 13.16
N LYS A 11 19.73 -12.86 12.45
CA LYS A 11 20.40 -11.56 12.45
C LYS A 11 19.32 -10.47 12.25
N PRO A 12 19.33 -9.37 13.03
CA PRO A 12 18.32 -8.30 12.92
C PRO A 12 18.12 -7.77 11.48
N SER A 13 19.08 -8.03 10.59
CA SER A 13 19.02 -7.73 9.16
C SER A 13 17.84 -8.35 8.38
N ASP A 14 17.35 -9.56 8.74
CA ASP A 14 16.31 -10.22 7.91
C ASP A 14 14.91 -9.68 8.20
N ILE A 15 14.59 -9.43 9.49
CA ILE A 15 13.36 -8.74 9.87
C ILE A 15 13.39 -7.29 9.36
N GLN A 16 14.54 -6.62 9.45
CA GLN A 16 14.71 -5.26 8.91
C GLN A 16 14.50 -5.18 7.40
N LYS A 17 14.91 -6.20 6.63
CA LYS A 17 14.63 -6.25 5.17
C LYS A 17 13.14 -6.32 4.88
N ILE A 18 12.40 -7.17 5.59
CA ILE A 18 10.94 -7.30 5.42
C ILE A 18 10.24 -5.98 5.76
N VAL A 19 10.63 -5.34 6.87
CA VAL A 19 10.09 -4.04 7.28
C VAL A 19 10.41 -2.96 6.24
N ARG A 20 11.63 -2.93 5.70
CA ARG A 20 12.04 -1.95 4.68
C ARG A 20 11.25 -2.12 3.38
N VAL A 21 11.08 -3.36 2.91
CA VAL A 21 10.31 -3.66 1.70
C VAL A 21 8.84 -3.26 1.89
N ARG A 22 8.25 -3.56 3.06
CA ARG A 22 6.90 -3.11 3.40
C ARG A 22 6.79 -1.58 3.43
N LEU A 23 7.75 -0.90 4.06
CA LEU A 23 7.76 0.57 4.18
C LEU A 23 7.88 1.25 2.83
N VAL A 24 8.80 0.80 1.97
CA VAL A 24 8.94 1.35 0.61
C VAL A 24 7.64 1.20 -0.15
N MET A 25 7.00 0.02 -0.09
CA MET A 25 5.77 -0.21 -0.82
C MET A 25 4.61 0.64 -0.30
N SER A 26 4.41 0.69 1.02
CA SER A 26 3.42 1.57 1.64
C SER A 26 3.66 3.04 1.29
N PHE A 27 4.91 3.49 1.32
CA PHE A 27 5.26 4.87 0.97
C PHE A 27 4.98 5.17 -0.49
N SER A 28 5.28 4.24 -1.41
CA SER A 28 4.94 4.37 -2.83
C SER A 28 3.43 4.44 -3.07
N LEU A 29 2.63 3.59 -2.39
CA LEU A 29 1.17 3.62 -2.49
C LEU A 29 0.59 4.92 -1.92
N SER A 30 1.12 5.40 -0.80
CA SER A 30 0.76 6.70 -0.22
C SER A 30 1.12 7.86 -1.16
N ALA A 31 2.27 7.81 -1.83
CA ALA A 31 2.67 8.82 -2.80
C ALA A 31 1.71 8.85 -4.01
N ILE A 32 1.27 7.69 -4.50
CA ILE A 32 0.27 7.60 -5.57
C ILE A 32 -1.05 8.24 -5.12
N LEU A 33 -1.53 7.91 -3.92
CA LEU A 33 -2.73 8.53 -3.33
C LEU A 33 -2.58 10.05 -3.20
N LEU A 34 -1.41 10.52 -2.76
CA LEU A 34 -1.12 11.93 -2.61
C LEU A 34 -1.18 12.65 -3.97
N ILE A 35 -0.65 12.05 -5.04
CA ILE A 35 -0.73 12.60 -6.40
C ILE A 35 -2.18 12.69 -6.87
N VAL A 36 -2.98 11.65 -6.63
CA VAL A 36 -4.41 11.66 -6.99
C VAL A 36 -5.16 12.76 -6.25
N TYR A 37 -4.92 12.91 -4.94
CA TYR A 37 -5.54 13.98 -4.15
C TYR A 37 -5.04 15.38 -4.53
N ALA A 38 -3.75 15.54 -4.83
CA ALA A 38 -3.20 16.80 -5.29
C ALA A 38 -3.81 17.21 -6.64
N PHE A 39 -4.01 16.25 -7.54
CA PHE A 39 -4.68 16.48 -8.82
C PHE A 39 -6.16 16.87 -8.62
N TYR A 40 -6.86 16.17 -7.72
CA TYR A 40 -8.24 16.51 -7.37
C TYR A 40 -8.34 17.92 -6.76
N GLY A 41 -7.45 18.26 -5.82
CA GLY A 41 -7.37 19.59 -5.22
C GLY A 41 -7.02 20.69 -6.23
N PHE A 42 -6.13 20.39 -7.19
CA PHE A 42 -5.82 21.30 -8.29
C PHE A 42 -7.05 21.55 -9.17
N LEU A 43 -7.81 20.51 -9.53
CA LEU A 43 -9.05 20.65 -10.27
C LEU A 43 -10.08 21.52 -9.55
N LEU A 44 -10.21 21.36 -8.23
CA LEU A 44 -11.10 22.21 -7.41
C LEU A 44 -10.62 23.66 -7.36
N SER A 45 -9.30 23.87 -7.32
CA SER A 45 -8.67 25.19 -7.26
C SER A 45 -8.72 25.93 -8.61
N ALA A 46 -8.69 25.20 -9.74
CA ALA A 46 -8.71 25.75 -11.10
C ALA A 46 -10.04 26.45 -11.46
N GLY A 47 -11.01 26.48 -10.55
CA GLY A 47 -12.23 27.28 -10.66
C GLY A 47 -13.44 26.49 -11.15
N LYS A 48 -14.61 27.14 -11.06
CA LYS A 48 -15.91 26.55 -11.40
C LYS A 48 -15.99 26.06 -12.84
N ASP A 49 -15.25 26.65 -13.77
CA ASP A 49 -15.33 26.31 -15.19
C ASP A 49 -14.86 24.89 -15.50
N LEU A 50 -13.79 24.41 -14.84
CA LEU A 50 -13.32 23.03 -14.99
C LEU A 50 -14.08 22.06 -14.07
N ALA A 51 -14.44 22.49 -12.86
CA ALA A 51 -15.17 21.67 -11.90
C ALA A 51 -16.63 21.41 -12.31
N GLN A 52 -17.28 22.37 -12.97
CA GLN A 52 -18.64 22.28 -13.48
C GLN A 52 -18.70 21.89 -14.96
N LEU A 53 -17.56 21.53 -15.56
CA LEU A 53 -17.53 21.03 -16.92
C LEU A 53 -18.39 19.76 -16.97
N SER A 54 -19.55 19.89 -17.61
CA SER A 54 -20.49 18.80 -17.82
C SER A 54 -19.89 17.85 -18.85
N ILE A 55 -19.71 16.59 -18.44
CA ILE A 55 -19.20 15.54 -19.32
C ILE A 55 -20.38 14.80 -19.97
N LEU A 56 -21.47 14.62 -19.22
CA LEU A 56 -22.70 13.94 -19.64
C LEU A 56 -23.90 14.57 -18.93
N GLY A 57 -24.49 15.62 -19.50
CA GLY A 57 -25.70 16.26 -18.98
C GLY A 57 -25.51 16.84 -17.57
N GLU A 58 -26.00 16.14 -16.55
CA GLU A 58 -25.87 16.53 -15.14
C GLU A 58 -24.56 16.02 -14.47
N VAL A 59 -23.83 15.13 -15.14
CA VAL A 59 -22.58 14.57 -14.59
C VAL A 59 -21.44 15.55 -14.81
N ASN A 60 -20.99 16.16 -13.71
CA ASN A 60 -19.83 17.04 -13.70
C ASN A 60 -18.51 16.27 -13.50
N LEU A 61 -17.41 16.90 -13.90
CA LEU A 61 -16.06 16.35 -13.76
C LEU A 61 -15.69 16.03 -12.30
N VAL A 62 -16.22 16.78 -11.33
CA VAL A 62 -16.01 16.54 -9.89
C VAL A 62 -16.58 15.20 -9.43
N ILE A 63 -17.79 14.83 -9.86
CA ILE A 63 -18.44 13.55 -9.52
C ILE A 63 -17.63 12.39 -10.09
N VAL A 64 -17.21 12.51 -11.36
CA VAL A 64 -16.37 11.48 -12.02
C VAL A 64 -15.03 11.33 -11.30
N MET A 65 -14.37 12.43 -10.95
CA MET A 65 -13.10 12.39 -10.21
C MET A 65 -13.25 11.85 -8.79
N SER A 66 -14.38 12.13 -8.13
CA SER A 66 -14.68 11.60 -6.79
C SER A 66 -14.86 10.08 -6.84
N LEU A 67 -15.63 9.59 -7.80
CA LEU A 67 -15.81 8.15 -8.04
C LEU A 67 -14.48 7.48 -8.39
N PHE A 68 -13.69 8.11 -9.26
CA PHE A 68 -12.36 7.62 -9.62
C PHE A 68 -11.42 7.53 -8.41
N SER A 69 -11.43 8.54 -7.52
CA SER A 69 -10.61 8.55 -6.30
C SER A 69 -11.01 7.44 -5.33
N ILE A 70 -12.32 7.20 -5.16
CA ILE A 70 -12.83 6.09 -4.34
C ILE A 70 -12.38 4.75 -4.94
N PHE A 71 -12.56 4.57 -6.25
CA PHE A 71 -12.15 3.36 -6.93
C PHE A 71 -10.64 3.11 -6.82
N MET A 72 -9.82 4.16 -6.99
CA MET A 72 -8.37 4.08 -6.79
C MET A 72 -8.00 3.70 -5.37
N GLY A 73 -8.67 4.23 -4.35
CA GLY A 73 -8.44 3.84 -2.95
C GLY A 73 -8.69 2.35 -2.72
N VAL A 74 -9.81 1.82 -3.23
CA VAL A 74 -10.14 0.39 -3.15
C VAL A 74 -9.12 -0.44 -3.92
N PHE A 75 -8.75 -0.03 -5.13
CA PHE A 75 -7.79 -0.72 -5.98
C PHE A 75 -6.40 -0.80 -5.32
N ILE A 76 -5.89 0.32 -4.81
CA ILE A 76 -4.60 0.41 -4.11
C ILE A 76 -4.60 -0.49 -2.86
N SER A 77 -5.67 -0.46 -2.08
CA SER A 77 -5.83 -1.31 -0.89
C SER A 77 -5.84 -2.80 -1.24
N GLY A 78 -6.61 -3.18 -2.27
CA GLY A 78 -6.68 -4.55 -2.77
C GLY A 78 -5.34 -5.03 -3.33
N TYR A 79 -4.68 -4.19 -4.14
CA TYR A 79 -3.36 -4.47 -4.70
C TYR A 79 -2.31 -4.65 -3.61
N TYR A 80 -2.28 -3.76 -2.61
CA TYR A 80 -1.37 -3.90 -1.46
C TYR A 80 -1.62 -5.19 -0.68
N SER A 81 -2.89 -5.53 -0.43
CA SER A 81 -3.26 -6.77 0.29
C SER A 81 -2.79 -8.01 -0.48
N TRP A 82 -3.02 -8.03 -1.80
CA TRP A 82 -2.58 -9.11 -2.66
C TRP A 82 -1.04 -9.24 -2.71
N TRP A 83 -0.35 -8.12 -2.88
CA TRP A 83 1.12 -8.09 -2.88
C TRP A 83 1.70 -8.52 -1.54
N SER A 84 1.15 -8.03 -0.43
CA SER A 84 1.58 -8.39 0.94
C SER A 84 1.45 -9.89 1.17
N LYS A 85 0.34 -10.50 0.77
CA LYS A 85 0.14 -11.95 0.89
C LYS A 85 1.17 -12.73 0.08
N ARG A 86 1.55 -12.23 -1.10
CA ARG A 86 2.51 -12.91 -1.98
C ARG A 86 3.97 -12.74 -1.54
N ALA A 87 4.33 -11.56 -1.06
CA ALA A 87 5.71 -11.21 -0.73
C ALA A 87 6.08 -11.49 0.74
N ILE A 88 5.13 -11.38 1.66
CA ILE A 88 5.41 -11.41 3.11
C ILE A 88 4.98 -12.75 3.74
N ASP A 89 3.82 -13.30 3.37
CA ASP A 89 3.34 -14.57 3.98
C ASP A 89 4.28 -15.78 3.78
N PRO A 90 4.95 -16.01 2.63
CA PRO A 90 5.87 -17.14 2.51
C PRO A 90 7.10 -17.00 3.41
N GLU A 91 7.59 -15.77 3.59
CA GLU A 91 8.74 -15.48 4.46
C GLU A 91 8.36 -15.65 5.94
N ILE A 92 7.14 -15.21 6.32
CA ILE A 92 6.60 -15.42 7.67
C ILE A 92 6.33 -16.90 7.94
N LYS A 93 5.80 -17.66 6.97
CA LYS A 93 5.58 -19.12 7.13
C LYS A 93 6.90 -19.85 7.38
N ARG A 94 7.95 -19.56 6.62
CA ARG A 94 9.29 -20.11 6.87
C ARG A 94 9.79 -19.81 8.29
N ILE A 95 9.64 -18.58 8.76
CA ILE A 95 10.04 -18.19 10.12
C ILE A 95 9.19 -18.90 11.19
N ARG A 96 7.89 -19.09 10.94
CA ARG A 96 6.97 -19.75 11.88
C ARG A 96 7.20 -21.26 11.96
N GLU A 97 7.49 -21.91 10.83
CA GLU A 97 7.79 -23.35 10.78
C GLU A 97 9.12 -23.68 11.45
N GLU A 98 10.14 -22.82 11.29
CA GLU A 98 11.40 -22.93 12.05
C GLU A 98 11.16 -22.82 13.56
N LYS A 99 10.29 -21.90 14.01
CA LYS A 99 9.97 -21.73 15.44
C LYS A 99 9.14 -22.84 16.07
N LYS A 100 8.49 -23.69 15.28
CA LYS A 100 7.62 -24.77 15.80
C LYS A 100 8.39 -26.08 16.04
N HIS A 101 9.65 -26.13 15.59
CA HIS A 101 10.54 -27.28 15.74
C HIS A 101 11.61 -27.11 16.84
N ASP A 102 11.59 -25.98 17.55
CA ASP A 102 12.28 -25.74 18.84
C ASP A 102 11.28 -25.95 20.00
#